data_AF-A0A832SVW5-F1
#
_entry.id   AF-A0A832SVW5-F1
#
_cell.length_a   1.000
_cell.length_b   1.000
_cell.length_c   1.000
_cell.angle_alpha   90.00
_cell.angle_beta   90.00
_cell.angle_gamma   90.00
#
_symmetry.space_group_name_H-M   'P 1'
#
loop_
_entity.id
_entity.type
_entity.pdbx_description
1 polymer ?
#
loop_
_entity_poly.entity_id
_entity_poly.type
_entity_poly.pdbx_seq_one_letter_code
_entity_poly.pdbx_strand_id
1 'polypeptide(L)'
;MQSIKVDILKMEVAKFHPKEPVEFKIFFNDGAEKCLMYSSNLQTPVSDATAVIGKIKRYEKDKNTVADARDALDAFVNVMIIDEESMIERISTFFGRVRDEKQKLVNSRDHTNYIRNMNAMHSIKIAFKK
;
A
#
# COMPACT_ATOMS: atom_id res chain seq x y z
N MET A 1 -13.11 2.05 -24.70
CA MET A 1 -12.77 1.80 -23.28
C MET A 1 -11.30 1.41 -23.18
N GLN A 2 -10.46 2.30 -22.67
CA GLN A 2 -9.05 2.02 -22.44
C GLN A 2 -8.89 1.36 -21.07
N SER A 3 -8.18 0.24 -21.01
CA SER A 3 -7.96 -0.50 -19.76
C SER A 3 -6.49 -0.41 -19.34
N ILE A 4 -6.26 0.05 -18.12
CA ILE A 4 -4.93 0.13 -17.51
C ILE A 4 -4.79 -1.05 -16.55
N LYS A 5 -3.80 -1.91 -16.82
CA LYS A 5 -3.45 -3.01 -15.91
C LYS A 5 -2.36 -2.54 -14.98
N VAL A 6 -2.60 -2.66 -13.68
CA VAL A 6 -1.64 -2.26 -12.66
C VAL A 6 -1.19 -3.49 -11.89
N ASP A 7 0.13 -3.63 -11.79
CA ASP A 7 0.78 -4.62 -10.94
C ASP A 7 1.34 -3.92 -9.69
N ILE A 8 1.07 -4.46 -8.51
CA ILE A 8 1.64 -3.96 -7.26
C ILE A 8 2.94 -4.72 -7.04
N LEU A 9 4.06 -4.02 -7.04
CA LEU A 9 5.38 -4.64 -7.10
C LEU A 9 5.96 -4.94 -5.72
N LYS A 10 5.90 -3.96 -4.82
CA LYS A 10 6.46 -4.06 -3.47
C LYS A 10 5.83 -3.06 -2.51
N MET A 11 5.87 -3.38 -1.23
CA MET A 11 5.51 -2.48 -0.14
C MET A 11 6.57 -2.52 0.96
N GLU A 12 6.84 -1.37 1.56
CA GLU A 12 7.80 -1.23 2.65
C GLU A 12 7.34 -0.17 3.65
N VAL A 13 7.77 -0.33 4.91
CA VAL A 13 7.56 0.68 5.95
C VAL A 13 8.50 1.85 5.68
N ALA A 14 7.92 3.03 5.44
CA ALA A 14 8.68 4.26 5.19
C ALA A 14 9.02 5.00 6.48
N LYS A 15 8.03 5.13 7.36
CA LYS A 15 8.17 5.81 8.65
C LYS A 15 7.22 5.14 9.65
N PHE A 16 7.66 5.04 10.90
CA PHE A 16 6.81 4.59 11.98
C PHE A 16 7.19 5.29 13.28
N HIS A 17 6.20 5.45 14.15
CA HIS A 17 6.41 5.81 15.55
C HIS A 17 5.38 5.04 16.40
N PRO A 18 5.71 4.60 17.62
CA PRO A 18 4.82 3.73 18.40
C PRO A 18 3.40 4.28 18.60
N LYS A 19 3.26 5.61 18.68
CA LYS A 19 1.99 6.31 18.93
C LYS A 19 1.37 6.98 17.70
N GLU A 20 1.99 6.84 16.52
CA GLU A 20 1.52 7.50 15.29
C GLU A 20 1.10 6.44 14.26
N PRO A 21 0.31 6.81 13.24
CA PRO A 21 0.11 5.96 12.06
C PRO A 21 1.44 5.51 11.45
N VAL A 22 1.46 4.31 10.86
CA VAL A 22 2.61 3.84 10.09
C VAL A 22 2.47 4.34 8.66
N GLU A 23 3.55 4.90 8.11
CA GLU A 23 3.64 5.30 6.72
C GLU A 23 4.28 4.19 5.89
N PHE A 24 3.69 3.92 4.74
CA PHE A 24 4.07 2.89 3.80
C PHE A 24 4.41 3.52 2.45
N LYS A 25 5.45 3.00 1.82
CA LYS A 25 5.67 3.19 0.39
C LYS A 25 5.10 2.00 -0.36
N ILE A 26 4.31 2.29 -1.38
CA ILE A 26 3.63 1.30 -2.21
C ILE A 26 4.10 1.52 -3.63
N PHE A 27 4.83 0.55 -4.16
CA PHE A 27 5.37 0.61 -5.51
C PHE A 27 4.51 -0.25 -6.42
N PHE A 28 4.13 0.31 -7.54
CA PHE A 28 3.26 -0.32 -8.53
C PHE A 28 3.67 0.13 -9.93
N ASN A 29 3.16 -0.57 -10.94
CA ASN A 29 3.55 -0.34 -12.31
C ASN A 29 2.38 -0.62 -13.25
N ASP A 30 2.17 0.27 -14.20
CA ASP A 30 1.22 0.15 -15.32
C ASP A 30 1.92 0.20 -16.69
N GLY A 31 3.25 0.10 -16.69
CA GLY A 31 4.17 0.39 -17.80
C GLY A 31 5.36 1.26 -17.36
N ALA A 32 5.16 2.13 -16.36
CA ALA A 32 6.22 2.87 -15.66
C ALA A 32 6.21 2.63 -14.14
N GLU A 33 7.40 2.53 -13.52
CA GLU A 33 7.51 2.37 -12.06
C GLU A 33 7.01 3.63 -11.33
N LYS A 34 6.05 3.43 -10.43
CA LYS A 34 5.38 4.47 -9.65
C LYS A 34 5.43 4.14 -8.16
N CYS A 35 5.30 5.17 -7.33
CA CYS A 35 5.28 5.05 -5.87
C CYS A 35 4.17 5.92 -5.28
N LEU A 36 3.40 5.37 -4.33
CA LEU A 36 2.38 6.07 -3.55
C LEU A 36 2.69 5.92 -2.05
N MET A 37 2.51 7.01 -1.31
CA MET A 37 2.59 7.01 0.16
C MET A 37 1.21 6.71 0.74
N TYR A 38 1.13 5.78 1.67
CA TYR A 38 -0.08 5.43 2.40
C TYR A 38 0.16 5.45 3.89
N SER A 39 -0.73 6.07 4.67
CA SER A 39 -0.64 6.11 6.13
C SER A 39 -1.80 5.31 6.71
N SER A 40 -1.52 4.48 7.71
CA SER A 40 -2.53 3.65 8.38
C SER A 40 -2.26 3.43 9.86
N ASN A 41 -3.35 3.34 10.62
CA ASN A 41 -3.34 2.95 12.02
C ASN A 41 -3.28 1.43 12.22
N LEU A 42 -3.43 0.65 11.15
CA LEU A 42 -3.37 -0.82 11.13
C LEU A 42 -4.42 -1.51 12.01
N GLN A 43 -5.55 -0.85 12.27
CA GLN A 43 -6.64 -1.42 13.07
C GLN A 43 -7.36 -2.52 12.30
N THR A 44 -7.58 -2.34 11.00
CA THR A 44 -8.36 -3.23 10.14
C THR A 44 -7.59 -3.55 8.85
N PRO A 45 -6.62 -4.50 8.91
CA PRO A 45 -5.71 -4.79 7.79
C PRO A 45 -6.39 -5.04 6.43
N VAL A 46 -7.54 -5.72 6.41
CA VAL A 46 -8.31 -5.95 5.17
C VAL A 46 -8.88 -4.64 4.61
N SER A 47 -9.46 -3.79 5.47
CA SER A 47 -10.02 -2.51 5.04
C SER A 47 -8.92 -1.57 4.54
N ASP A 48 -7.77 -1.57 5.22
CA ASP A 48 -6.57 -0.84 4.78
C ASP A 48 -6.07 -1.34 3.42
N ALA A 49 -6.03 -2.66 3.21
CA ALA A 49 -5.64 -3.25 1.93
C ALA A 49 -6.58 -2.81 0.79
N THR A 50 -7.89 -2.89 1.00
CA THR A 50 -8.88 -2.42 0.02
C THR A 50 -8.74 -0.92 -0.25
N ALA A 51 -8.44 -0.12 0.79
CA ALA A 51 -8.22 1.33 0.63
C ALA A 51 -6.96 1.63 -0.19
N VAL A 52 -5.89 0.84 -0.06
CA VAL A 52 -4.69 0.92 -0.91
C VAL A 52 -5.05 0.68 -2.38
N ILE A 53 -5.74 -0.43 -2.67
CA ILE A 53 -6.19 -0.76 -4.03
C ILE A 53 -7.03 0.40 -4.61
N GLY A 54 -8.00 0.91 -3.84
CA GLY A 54 -8.84 2.02 -4.25
C GLY A 54 -8.05 3.30 -4.53
N LYS A 55 -7.03 3.61 -3.72
CA LYS A 55 -6.15 4.77 -3.94
C LYS A 55 -5.31 4.63 -5.21
N ILE A 56 -4.77 3.43 -5.50
CA ILE A 56 -4.03 3.17 -6.73
C ILE A 56 -4.95 3.34 -7.95
N LYS A 57 -6.14 2.74 -7.92
CA LYS A 57 -7.14 2.87 -9.00
C LYS A 57 -7.50 4.34 -9.25
N ARG A 58 -7.74 5.10 -8.20
CA ARG A 58 -8.04 6.53 -8.30
C ARG A 58 -6.85 7.32 -8.85
N TYR A 59 -5.64 7.07 -8.36
CA TYR A 59 -4.43 7.72 -8.83
C TYR A 59 -4.23 7.54 -10.33
N GLU A 60 -4.40 6.32 -10.84
CA GLU A 60 -4.30 6.03 -12.27
C GLU A 60 -5.45 6.66 -13.06
N LYS A 61 -6.67 6.60 -12.55
CA LYS A 61 -7.82 7.23 -13.23
C LYS A 61 -7.64 8.74 -13.35
N ASP A 62 -7.25 9.42 -12.28
CA ASP A 62 -7.09 10.88 -12.23
C ASP A 62 -5.97 11.35 -13.16
N LYS A 63 -4.89 10.55 -13.34
CA LYS A 63 -3.81 10.86 -14.28
C LYS A 63 -4.19 10.69 -15.75
N ASN A 64 -5.10 9.76 -16.04
CA ASN A 64 -5.46 9.39 -17.41
C ASN A 64 -6.78 10.01 -17.88
N THR A 65 -7.47 10.79 -17.03
CA THR A 65 -8.65 11.57 -17.42
C THR A 65 -8.18 12.95 -17.92
N VAL A 66 -8.25 13.20 -19.24
CA VAL A 66 -7.91 14.50 -19.84
C VAL A 66 -9.04 15.51 -19.61
N ALA A 67 -8.69 16.76 -19.34
CA ALA A 67 -9.58 17.85 -18.96
C ALA A 67 -10.50 18.40 -20.08
N ASP A 68 -10.47 17.85 -21.29
CA ASP A 68 -11.32 18.33 -22.39
C ASP A 68 -12.67 17.61 -22.40
N ALA A 69 -13.64 18.26 -21.77
CA ALA A 69 -15.02 17.81 -21.55
C ALA A 69 -15.87 17.62 -22.82
N ARG A 70 -15.27 17.52 -24.02
CA ARG A 70 -15.99 17.29 -25.29
C ARG A 70 -16.08 15.82 -25.70
N ASP A 71 -15.22 14.95 -25.17
CA ASP A 71 -15.20 13.49 -25.47
C ASP A 71 -15.55 12.63 -24.24
N ALA A 72 -16.35 13.17 -23.31
CA ALA A 72 -16.62 12.57 -21.99
C ALA A 72 -17.24 11.15 -22.02
N LEU A 73 -17.77 10.72 -23.16
CA LEU A 73 -18.32 9.36 -23.34
C LEU A 73 -17.24 8.33 -23.72
N ASP A 74 -16.10 8.74 -24.27
CA ASP A 74 -14.97 7.86 -24.63
C ASP A 74 -13.90 7.73 -23.52
N ALA A 75 -13.96 8.61 -22.51
CA ALA A 75 -12.98 8.73 -21.43
C ALA A 75 -13.18 7.76 -20.24
N PHE A 76 -13.94 6.68 -20.39
CA PHE A 76 -14.03 5.64 -19.36
C PHE A 76 -12.74 4.81 -19.35
N VAL A 77 -11.75 5.29 -18.58
CA VAL A 77 -10.55 4.53 -18.24
C VAL A 77 -10.90 3.53 -17.14
N ASN A 78 -10.79 2.25 -17.46
CA ASN A 78 -10.95 1.18 -16.48
C ASN A 78 -9.59 0.79 -15.90
N VAL A 79 -9.40 0.90 -14.59
CA VAL A 79 -8.16 0.50 -13.91
C VAL A 79 -8.35 -0.84 -13.23
N MET A 80 -7.60 -1.83 -13.67
CA MET A 80 -7.66 -3.20 -13.15
C MET A 80 -6.36 -3.54 -12.43
N ILE A 81 -6.46 -3.99 -11.18
CA ILE A 81 -5.33 -4.57 -10.46
C ILE A 81 -5.22 -6.04 -10.84
N ILE A 82 -4.01 -6.50 -11.14
CA ILE A 82 -3.75 -7.92 -11.42
C ILE A 82 -3.98 -8.73 -10.14
N ASP A 83 -4.79 -9.79 -10.24
CA ASP A 83 -5.16 -10.69 -9.14
C ASP A 83 -5.62 -9.93 -7.87
N GLU A 84 -6.55 -9.00 -8.04
CA GLU A 84 -6.97 -8.05 -7.00
C GLU A 84 -7.33 -8.70 -5.65
N GLU A 85 -8.10 -9.79 -5.66
CA GLU A 85 -8.47 -10.52 -4.43
C GLU A 85 -7.24 -11.09 -3.72
N SER A 86 -6.33 -11.72 -4.47
CA SER A 86 -5.07 -12.24 -3.93
C SER A 86 -4.19 -11.11 -3.41
N MET A 87 -4.17 -9.97 -4.10
CA MET A 87 -3.42 -8.80 -3.66
C MET A 87 -3.98 -8.20 -2.37
N ILE A 88 -5.31 -8.13 -2.20
CA ILE A 88 -5.94 -7.71 -0.95
C ILE A 88 -5.51 -8.64 0.20
N GLU A 89 -5.53 -9.95 -0.02
CA GLU A 89 -5.09 -10.91 0.99
C GLU A 89 -3.62 -10.68 1.38
N ARG A 90 -2.71 -10.63 0.40
CA ARG A 90 -1.27 -10.49 0.66
C ARG A 90 -0.93 -9.15 1.33
N ILE A 91 -1.60 -8.06 0.94
CA ILE A 91 -1.42 -6.74 1.57
C ILE A 91 -1.98 -6.76 3.01
N SER A 92 -3.14 -7.39 3.22
CA SER A 92 -3.72 -7.56 4.55
C SER A 92 -2.80 -8.35 5.48
N THR A 93 -2.22 -9.45 5.01
CA THR A 93 -1.22 -10.23 5.76
C THR A 93 0.00 -9.37 6.10
N PHE A 94 0.49 -8.59 5.14
CA PHE A 94 1.60 -7.67 5.35
C PHE A 94 1.28 -6.63 6.43
N PHE A 95 0.11 -5.98 6.36
CA PHE A 95 -0.34 -5.03 7.38
C PHE A 95 -0.55 -5.67 8.75
N GLY A 96 -1.05 -6.91 8.81
CA GLY A 96 -1.12 -7.69 10.04
C GLY A 96 0.25 -7.90 10.67
N ARG A 97 1.25 -8.30 9.89
CA ARG A 97 2.63 -8.44 10.37
C ARG A 97 3.20 -7.13 10.91
N VAL A 98 2.99 -6.01 10.20
CA VAL A 98 3.48 -4.69 10.64
C VAL A 98 2.78 -4.26 11.93
N ARG A 99 1.48 -4.52 12.07
CA ARG A 99 0.70 -4.24 13.28
C ARG A 99 1.29 -4.99 14.48
N ASP A 100 1.57 -6.28 14.31
CA ASP A 100 2.05 -7.12 15.39
C ASP A 100 3.45 -6.68 15.86
N GLU A 101 4.34 -6.32 14.92
CA GLU A 101 5.66 -5.76 15.23
C GLU A 101 5.57 -4.37 15.89
N LYS A 102 4.65 -3.51 15.44
CA LYS A 102 4.37 -2.23 16.12
C LYS A 102 3.87 -2.44 17.55
N GLN A 103 3.01 -3.43 17.77
CA GLN A 103 2.51 -3.73 19.12
C GLN A 103 3.64 -4.21 20.05
N LYS A 104 4.59 -5.00 19.54
CA LYS A 104 5.79 -5.38 20.28
C LYS A 104 6.65 -4.17 20.66
N LEU A 105 6.76 -3.16 19.79
CA LEU A 105 7.45 -1.91 20.11
C LEU A 105 6.75 -1.14 21.24
N VAL A 106 5.43 -0.97 21.15
CA VAL A 106 4.64 -0.26 22.16
C VAL A 106 4.74 -0.95 23.53
N ASN A 107 4.78 -2.28 23.55
CA ASN A 107 4.81 -3.07 24.79
C ASN A 107 6.24 -3.30 25.34
N SER A 108 7.28 -2.90 24.62
CA SER A 108 8.68 -3.13 25.02
C SER A 108 9.04 -2.24 26.22
N ARG A 109 9.39 -2.86 27.35
CA ARG A 109 9.80 -2.15 28.57
C ARG A 109 11.31 -2.04 28.75
N ASP A 110 12.08 -2.78 27.95
CA ASP A 110 13.55 -2.84 28.01
C ASP A 110 14.16 -2.27 26.72
N HIS A 111 15.22 -1.47 26.88
CA HIS A 111 15.93 -0.79 25.81
C HIS A 111 16.51 -1.76 24.76
N THR A 112 17.02 -2.91 25.17
CA THR A 112 17.60 -3.89 24.24
C THR A 112 16.52 -4.48 23.32
N ASN A 113 15.38 -4.85 23.90
CA ASN A 113 14.22 -5.33 23.15
C ASN A 113 13.60 -4.24 22.27
N TYR A 114 13.61 -2.98 22.72
CA TYR A 114 13.12 -1.85 21.93
C TYR A 114 13.95 -1.64 20.65
N ILE A 115 15.28 -1.61 20.77
CA ILE A 115 16.19 -1.46 19.61
C ILE A 115 16.02 -2.63 18.64
N ARG A 116 15.94 -3.87 19.14
CA ARG A 116 15.70 -5.05 18.31
C ARG A 116 14.40 -4.92 17.51
N ASN A 117 13.32 -4.53 18.17
CA ASN A 117 12.01 -4.40 17.54
C ASN A 117 11.97 -3.21 16.55
N MET A 118 12.75 -2.15 16.79
CA MET A 118 12.89 -1.04 15.83
C MET A 118 13.59 -1.50 14.55
N ASN A 119 14.68 -2.25 14.69
CA ASN A 119 15.40 -2.82 13.55
C ASN A 119 14.51 -3.80 12.77
N ALA A 120 13.72 -4.60 13.48
CA ALA A 120 12.72 -5.46 12.86
C ALA A 120 11.74 -4.65 12.01
N MET A 121 11.12 -3.60 12.55
CA MET A 121 10.21 -2.72 11.81
C MET A 121 10.83 -2.08 10.57
N HIS A 122 12.05 -1.55 10.66
CA HIS A 122 12.75 -0.98 9.50
C HIS A 122 13.04 -2.00 8.39
N SER A 123 13.17 -3.29 8.74
CA SER A 123 13.42 -4.36 7.78
C SER A 123 12.13 -4.90 7.11
N ILE A 124 10.94 -4.50 7.57
CA ILE A 124 9.68 -5.03 7.04
C ILE A 124 9.41 -4.46 5.65
N LYS A 125 9.54 -5.34 4.67
CA LYS A 125 9.13 -5.14 3.29
C LYS A 125 8.56 -6.43 2.71
N ILE A 126 7.76 -6.30 1.68
CA ILE A 126 7.24 -7.41 0.89
C ILE A 126 7.39 -7.08 -0.58
N ALA A 127 7.90 -8.04 -1.34
CA ALA A 127 7.87 -8.01 -2.80
C ALA A 127 6.74 -8.93 -3.25
N PHE A 128 5.90 -8.45 -4.17
CA PHE A 128 4.74 -9.18 -4.66
C PHE A 128 4.98 -9.87 -5.99
N LYS A 129 6.02 -9.45 -6.74
CA LYS A 129 6.47 -10.13 -7.95
C LYS A 129 6.84 -11.59 -7.69
N LYS A 130 6.46 -12.47 -8.61
CA LYS A 130 7.06 -13.80 -8.80
C LYS A 130 8.39 -13.65 -9.52
#